data_AF-A0A3C0DM68-F1
#
_entry.id   AF-A0A3C0DM68-F1
#
_cell.length_a   1.000
_cell.length_b   1.000
_cell.length_c   1.000
_cell.angle_alpha   90.00
_cell.angle_beta   90.00
_cell.angle_gamma   90.00
#
_symmetry.space_group_name_H-M   'P 1'
#
loop_
_entity.id
_entity.type
_entity.pdbx_description
1 polymer ?
#
loop_
_entity_poly.entity_id
_entity_poly.type
_entity_poly.pdbx_seq_one_letter_code
_entity_poly.pdbx_strand_id
1 'polypeptide(L)'
;MNTGLKLPDHAAFKPINAMVAYEKRAGGAVFSANMAQITIKFLDHEIVHFSMMPDQPHDGDVIAPDSRAVIYSGAQDLKIAVTDLGDRVELASDKLRVVVTKNPLRVDYFNSNSIASGSVGWLGLGAVCRNIIKADEHFYAFGEKTGYLDKRGQRLEMWNTDVNPYLQSTDCLYMSIPFYIAHSKAGAYGVFLDSPGRTVFDVGQTEPEILSMATRERRLNYYFFAGPRLEDVIEQYTRLTGRIALPPLWSLGYHQSRY
;
A
#
# COMPACT_ATOMS: atom_id res chain seq x y z
N MET A 1 14.98 -23.33 12.22
CA MET A 1 16.00 -22.30 12.49
C MET A 1 15.39 -20.96 12.16
N ASN A 2 15.32 -20.05 13.15
CA ASN A 2 14.71 -18.74 13.01
C ASN A 2 15.69 -17.84 12.23
N THR A 3 15.50 -17.70 10.92
CA THR A 3 16.37 -16.91 10.03
C THR A 3 16.14 -15.41 10.23
N GLY A 4 16.57 -14.93 11.40
CA GLY A 4 17.43 -13.75 11.53
C GLY A 4 16.89 -12.39 11.11
N LEU A 5 15.59 -12.26 10.83
CA LEU A 5 15.03 -11.04 10.30
C LEU A 5 13.67 -10.73 10.91
N LYS A 6 13.65 -10.64 12.24
CA LYS A 6 12.55 -9.95 12.92
C LYS A 6 12.62 -8.49 12.51
N LEU A 7 11.54 -7.98 11.92
CA LEU A 7 11.34 -6.54 11.89
C LEU A 7 11.45 -5.99 13.32
N PRO A 8 11.88 -4.74 13.50
CA PRO A 8 11.89 -4.13 14.83
C PRO A 8 10.51 -4.31 15.46
N ASP A 9 10.51 -4.59 16.76
CA ASP A 9 9.28 -4.66 17.54
C ASP A 9 8.44 -3.41 17.27
N HIS A 10 7.11 -3.55 17.16
CA HIS A 10 6.19 -2.44 16.86
C HIS A 10 6.37 -1.26 17.84
N ALA A 11 6.90 -1.54 19.04
CA ALA A 11 7.32 -0.57 20.05
C ALA A 11 8.38 0.46 19.57
N ALA A 12 9.10 0.19 18.47
CA ALA A 12 10.11 1.08 17.89
C ALA A 12 9.55 2.05 16.83
N PHE A 13 8.22 2.14 16.69
CA PHE A 13 7.57 3.06 15.76
C PHE A 13 7.86 4.54 16.12
N LYS A 14 8.39 5.28 15.15
CA LYS A 14 8.62 6.73 15.24
C LYS A 14 7.73 7.46 14.22
N PRO A 15 6.60 8.06 14.64
CA PRO A 15 5.74 8.81 13.75
C PRO A 15 6.45 10.04 13.18
N ILE A 16 6.08 10.44 11.95
CA ILE A 16 6.58 11.68 11.32
C ILE A 16 6.13 12.95 12.08
N ASN A 17 5.08 12.85 12.90
CA ASN A 17 4.52 13.91 13.74
C ASN A 17 3.94 15.09 12.96
N ALA A 18 4.72 16.11 12.61
CA ALA A 18 4.17 17.37 12.10
C ALA A 18 4.72 17.71 10.71
N MET A 19 3.81 18.14 9.84
CA MET A 19 4.15 18.76 8.57
C MET A 19 4.72 20.16 8.80
N VAL A 20 5.79 20.49 8.08
CA VAL A 20 6.47 21.79 8.12
C VAL A 20 5.98 22.67 6.97
N ALA A 21 5.92 22.12 5.75
CA ALA A 21 5.53 22.85 4.55
C ALA A 21 4.96 21.88 3.51
N TYR A 22 4.35 22.43 2.45
CA TYR A 22 4.00 21.66 1.25
C TYR A 22 4.14 22.51 0.00
N GLU A 23 4.35 21.85 -1.12
CA GLU A 23 4.44 22.44 -2.45
C GLU A 23 3.51 21.70 -3.41
N LYS A 24 2.71 22.45 -4.17
CA LYS A 24 1.86 21.88 -5.22
C LYS A 24 2.73 21.43 -6.39
N ARG A 25 2.45 20.24 -6.92
CA ARG A 25 3.11 19.67 -8.11
C ARG A 25 2.06 19.26 -9.13
N ALA A 26 2.50 18.94 -10.35
CA ALA A 26 1.60 18.42 -11.37
C ALA A 26 0.96 17.09 -10.89
N GLY A 27 -0.37 17.05 -10.85
CA GLY A 27 -1.12 15.88 -10.38
C GLY A 27 -1.02 15.58 -8.88
N GLY A 28 -0.46 16.47 -8.05
CA GLY A 28 -0.16 16.12 -6.67
C GLY A 28 0.41 17.23 -5.78
N ALA A 29 1.05 16.81 -4.69
CA ALA A 29 1.79 17.68 -3.80
C ALA A 29 2.94 16.94 -3.12
N VAL A 30 3.96 17.69 -2.76
CA VAL A 30 5.08 17.25 -1.93
C VAL A 30 4.97 17.93 -0.57
N PHE A 31 5.10 17.15 0.50
CA PHE A 31 4.97 17.57 1.89
C PHE A 31 6.31 17.37 2.59
N SER A 32 6.82 18.44 3.19
CA SER A 32 8.03 18.38 4.03
C SER A 32 7.61 18.23 5.49
N ALA A 33 8.21 17.27 6.19
CA ALA A 33 8.01 17.03 7.61
C ALA A 33 9.36 16.79 8.30
N ASN A 34 9.41 16.87 9.64
CA ASN A 34 10.65 17.01 10.42
C ASN A 34 11.68 15.85 10.30
N MET A 35 11.39 14.79 9.52
CA MET A 35 12.27 13.66 9.24
C MET A 35 11.96 12.96 7.89
N ALA A 36 11.08 13.53 7.07
CA ALA A 36 10.64 12.89 5.84
C ALA A 36 10.10 13.89 4.82
N GLN A 37 10.28 13.55 3.56
CA GLN A 37 9.52 14.11 2.45
C GLN A 37 8.46 13.09 2.03
N ILE A 38 7.21 13.55 1.91
CA ILE A 38 6.09 12.74 1.46
C ILE A 38 5.60 13.29 0.12
N THR A 39 5.55 12.44 -0.90
CA THR A 39 4.95 12.76 -2.20
C THR A 39 3.62 12.03 -2.33
N ILE A 40 2.57 12.78 -2.67
CA ILE A 40 1.26 12.23 -3.04
C ILE A 40 0.94 12.69 -4.45
N LYS A 41 0.80 11.72 -5.36
CA LYS A 41 0.59 11.98 -6.78
C LYS A 41 -0.55 11.11 -7.30
N PHE A 42 -1.54 11.74 -7.91
CA PHE A 42 -2.59 11.02 -8.63
C PHE A 42 -2.01 10.54 -9.97
N LEU A 43 -2.21 9.26 -10.25
CA LEU A 43 -1.90 8.66 -11.54
C LEU A 43 -3.12 8.70 -12.45
N ASP A 44 -4.29 8.51 -11.87
CA ASP A 44 -5.57 8.82 -12.50
C ASP A 44 -6.57 9.26 -11.42
N HIS A 45 -7.86 9.34 -11.75
CA HIS A 45 -8.89 9.79 -10.81
C HIS A 45 -9.15 8.78 -9.66
N GLU A 46 -8.57 7.58 -9.69
CA GLU A 46 -8.84 6.46 -8.78
C GLU A 46 -7.58 5.88 -8.14
N ILE A 47 -6.41 6.17 -8.72
CA ILE A 47 -5.11 5.64 -8.30
C ILE A 47 -4.22 6.76 -7.77
N VAL A 48 -3.78 6.62 -6.52
CA VAL A 48 -2.81 7.52 -5.90
C VAL A 48 -1.52 6.78 -5.61
N HIS A 49 -0.41 7.35 -6.07
CA HIS A 49 0.92 7.00 -5.65
C HIS A 49 1.28 7.79 -4.39
N PHE A 50 1.71 7.07 -3.35
CA PHE A 50 2.25 7.63 -2.13
C PHE A 50 3.72 7.20 -1.98
N SER A 51 4.59 8.17 -1.71
CA SER A 51 5.97 7.89 -1.32
C SER A 51 6.36 8.68 -0.08
N MET A 52 7.11 8.05 0.83
CA MET A 52 7.78 8.71 1.94
C MET A 52 9.24 8.30 1.94
N MET A 53 10.13 9.29 1.92
CA MET A 53 11.58 9.13 1.97
C MET A 53 12.15 9.99 3.10
N PRO A 54 13.36 9.68 3.62
CA PRO A 54 14.06 10.57 4.54
C PRO A 54 14.22 11.96 3.92
N ASP A 55 14.28 12.99 4.75
CA ASP A 55 14.46 14.38 4.32
C ASP A 55 15.87 14.61 3.73
N GLN A 56 16.03 14.25 2.47
CA GLN A 56 17.20 14.49 1.62
C GLN A 56 16.70 14.96 0.24
N PRO A 57 17.48 15.76 -0.49
CA PRO A 57 17.11 16.20 -1.83
C PRO A 57 16.96 14.99 -2.77
N HIS A 58 15.74 14.80 -3.29
CA HIS A 58 15.42 13.82 -4.31
C HIS A 58 14.60 14.51 -5.39
N ASP A 59 14.77 14.10 -6.65
CA ASP A 59 13.90 14.56 -7.74
C ASP A 59 12.48 14.07 -7.43
N GLY A 60 11.65 14.95 -6.86
CA GLY A 60 10.45 14.61 -6.08
C GLY A 60 9.28 13.99 -6.84
N ASP A 61 9.48 13.61 -8.10
CA ASP A 61 8.41 13.23 -9.03
C ASP A 61 8.57 11.82 -9.64
N VAL A 62 9.62 11.08 -9.26
CA VAL A 62 9.84 9.77 -9.85
C VAL A 62 8.92 8.72 -9.23
N ILE A 63 7.84 8.41 -9.96
CA ILE A 63 7.04 7.20 -9.73
C ILE A 63 7.99 6.03 -9.90
N ALA A 64 8.38 5.45 -8.76
CA ALA A 64 9.17 4.22 -8.61
C ALA A 64 10.02 3.86 -9.85
N PRO A 65 11.12 4.61 -10.13
CA PRO A 65 11.96 4.35 -11.31
C PRO A 65 12.57 2.95 -11.29
N ASP A 66 12.63 2.36 -10.10
CA ASP A 66 13.14 1.06 -9.76
C ASP A 66 12.05 -0.02 -9.61
N SER A 67 10.76 0.33 -9.78
CA SER A 67 9.69 -0.67 -9.70
C SER A 67 9.85 -1.73 -10.79
N ARG A 68 9.69 -2.99 -10.39
CA ARG A 68 9.64 -4.13 -11.30
C ARG A 68 8.21 -4.58 -11.61
N ALA A 69 7.23 -4.01 -10.92
CA ALA A 69 5.83 -4.40 -11.00
C ALA A 69 4.97 -3.38 -11.75
N VAL A 70 5.31 -2.10 -11.68
CA VAL A 70 4.51 -1.01 -12.24
C VAL A 70 4.91 -0.75 -13.70
N ILE A 71 3.94 -0.83 -14.61
CA ILE A 71 4.13 -0.57 -16.06
C ILE A 71 3.45 0.74 -16.50
N TYR A 72 3.15 1.61 -15.55
CA TYR A 72 2.46 2.86 -15.78
C TYR A 72 3.26 3.81 -16.69
N SER A 73 2.65 4.28 -17.78
CA SER A 73 3.32 5.06 -18.83
C SER A 73 3.05 6.58 -18.77
N GLY A 74 2.63 7.11 -17.62
CA GLY A 74 2.50 8.56 -17.39
C GLY A 74 1.05 9.06 -17.31
N ALA A 75 0.89 10.21 -16.64
CA ALA A 75 -0.40 10.84 -16.40
C ALA A 75 -0.93 11.50 -17.67
N GLN A 76 -2.22 11.26 -17.93
CA GLN A 76 -3.03 12.14 -18.79
C GLN A 76 -3.05 13.55 -18.18
N ASP A 77 -3.51 14.57 -18.90
CA ASP A 77 -3.76 15.90 -18.33
C ASP A 77 -4.79 15.83 -17.19
N LEU A 78 -4.33 15.53 -15.98
CA LEU A 78 -5.14 15.33 -14.79
C LEU A 78 -5.27 16.64 -14.03
N LYS A 79 -6.51 17.11 -13.91
CA LYS A 79 -6.86 18.27 -13.09
C LYS A 79 -7.08 17.83 -11.66
N ILE A 80 -6.03 17.89 -10.85
CA ILE A 80 -6.10 17.65 -9.41
C ILE A 80 -6.20 18.98 -8.68
N ALA A 81 -7.28 19.17 -7.93
CA ALA A 81 -7.44 20.33 -7.06
C ALA A 81 -6.59 20.12 -5.81
N VAL A 82 -5.77 21.11 -5.45
CA VAL A 82 -5.03 21.12 -4.18
C VAL A 82 -5.46 22.34 -3.36
N THR A 83 -6.11 22.10 -2.23
CA THR A 83 -6.76 23.12 -1.41
C THR A 83 -6.15 23.13 -0.01
N ASP A 84 -5.66 24.29 0.44
CA ASP A 84 -5.26 24.49 1.83
C ASP A 84 -6.49 24.81 2.67
N LEU A 85 -6.71 24.05 3.74
CA LEU A 85 -7.82 24.25 4.67
C LEU A 85 -7.32 24.69 6.06
N GLY A 86 -6.08 25.15 6.16
CA GLY A 86 -5.48 25.60 7.41
C GLY A 86 -4.80 24.46 8.17
N ASP A 87 -5.57 23.60 8.83
CA ASP A 87 -5.06 22.45 9.61
C ASP A 87 -4.77 21.20 8.76
N ARG A 88 -5.23 21.20 7.50
CA ARG A 88 -5.07 20.11 6.54
C ARG A 88 -4.92 20.63 5.11
N VAL A 89 -4.37 19.79 4.24
CA VAL A 89 -4.32 20.01 2.79
C VAL A 89 -5.12 18.92 2.11
N GLU A 90 -6.01 19.29 1.22
CA GLU A 90 -6.85 18.38 0.46
C GLU A 90 -6.36 18.30 -0.99
N LEU A 91 -6.20 17.08 -1.50
CA LEU A 91 -5.99 16.79 -2.91
C LEU A 91 -7.22 16.03 -3.43
N ALA A 92 -7.84 16.52 -4.49
CA ALA A 92 -9.08 15.95 -5.00
C ALA A 92 -9.08 15.79 -6.53
N SER A 93 -9.56 14.62 -6.94
CA SER A 93 -10.04 14.31 -8.29
C SER A 93 -11.56 14.12 -8.24
N ASP A 94 -12.18 13.76 -9.37
CA ASP A 94 -13.62 13.49 -9.44
C ASP A 94 -14.07 12.25 -8.63
N LYS A 95 -13.18 11.29 -8.37
CA LYS A 95 -13.54 10.01 -7.72
C LYS A 95 -12.83 9.75 -6.39
N LEU A 96 -11.64 10.31 -6.21
CA LEU A 96 -10.81 10.11 -5.03
C LEU A 96 -10.35 11.45 -4.47
N ARG A 97 -10.45 11.56 -3.14
CA ARG A 97 -9.89 12.64 -2.34
C ARG A 97 -8.91 12.10 -1.32
N VAL A 98 -7.76 12.77 -1.19
CA VAL A 98 -6.73 12.51 -0.19
C VAL A 98 -6.60 13.75 0.69
N VAL A 99 -6.73 13.57 2.00
CA VAL A 99 -6.59 14.65 2.98
C VAL A 99 -5.36 14.38 3.83
N VAL A 100 -4.46 15.37 3.87
CA VAL A 100 -3.27 15.35 4.72
C VAL A 100 -3.49 16.29 5.88
N THR A 101 -3.78 15.74 7.07
CA THR A 101 -3.85 16.50 8.31
C THR A 101 -2.42 16.87 8.74
N LYS A 102 -2.16 18.13 9.12
CA LYS A 102 -0.79 18.63 9.32
C LYS A 102 -0.18 18.20 10.65
N ASN A 103 -0.97 18.12 11.73
CA ASN A 103 -0.49 17.78 13.08
C ASN A 103 -1.61 17.19 13.97
N PRO A 104 -1.50 15.93 14.44
CA PRO A 104 -0.51 14.94 14.00
C PRO A 104 -0.74 14.57 12.53
N LEU A 105 0.36 14.24 11.84
CA LEU A 105 0.35 13.93 10.41
C LEU A 105 -0.46 12.66 10.18
N ARG A 106 -1.54 12.81 9.43
CA ARG A 106 -2.40 11.72 8.98
C ARG A 106 -2.74 11.87 7.53
N VAL A 107 -2.92 10.73 6.87
CA VAL A 107 -3.31 10.62 5.47
C VAL A 107 -4.62 9.85 5.44
N ASP A 108 -5.66 10.53 4.98
CA ASP A 108 -7.02 10.03 4.94
C ASP A 108 -7.48 9.95 3.49
N TYR A 109 -8.09 8.84 3.11
CA TYR A 109 -8.57 8.55 1.76
C TYR A 109 -10.10 8.49 1.77
N PHE A 110 -10.70 9.18 0.80
CA PHE A 110 -12.14 9.27 0.63
C PHE A 110 -12.53 9.03 -0.82
N ASN A 111 -13.52 8.15 -1.04
CA ASN A 111 -14.35 8.18 -2.23
C ASN A 111 -15.67 8.88 -1.89
N SER A 112 -16.83 8.31 -2.21
CA SER A 112 -18.11 8.73 -1.64
C SER A 112 -18.19 8.54 -0.12
N ASN A 113 -17.33 7.68 0.45
CA ASN A 113 -17.21 7.36 1.86
C ASN A 113 -15.76 7.59 2.35
N SER A 114 -15.56 7.67 3.67
CA SER A 114 -14.21 7.53 4.24
C SER A 114 -13.78 6.07 4.14
N ILE A 115 -12.69 5.79 3.41
CA ILE A 115 -12.28 4.42 3.08
C ILE A 115 -11.05 3.97 3.86
N ALA A 116 -10.02 4.80 4.03
CA ALA A 116 -8.84 4.48 4.82
C ALA A 116 -8.32 5.72 5.56
N SER A 117 -7.76 5.50 6.76
CA SER A 117 -7.14 6.55 7.57
C SER A 117 -5.90 5.98 8.24
N GLY A 118 -4.78 6.69 8.13
CA GLY A 118 -3.54 6.18 8.69
C GLY A 118 -2.49 7.22 9.00
N SER A 119 -1.45 6.72 9.66
CA SER A 119 -0.22 7.45 9.94
C SER A 119 0.96 6.72 9.30
N VAL A 120 2.05 7.45 9.13
CA VAL A 120 3.29 6.92 8.59
C VAL A 120 4.45 7.26 9.52
N GLY A 121 5.49 6.46 9.45
CA GLY A 121 6.68 6.67 10.27
C GLY A 121 7.80 5.69 9.97
N TRP A 122 8.82 5.78 10.80
CA TRP A 122 10.01 4.95 10.70
C TRP A 122 9.94 3.81 11.72
N LEU A 123 10.41 2.63 11.31
CA LEU A 123 10.52 1.45 12.16
C LEU A 123 11.95 0.91 12.05
N GLY A 124 12.82 1.30 13.00
CA GLY A 124 14.25 1.01 12.92
C GLY A 124 14.90 1.59 11.66
N LEU A 125 15.43 0.73 10.78
CA LEU A 125 15.97 1.10 9.47
C LEU A 125 14.91 1.09 8.35
N GLY A 126 13.68 0.68 8.66
CA GLY A 126 12.60 0.55 7.70
C GLY A 126 11.56 1.66 7.82
N ALA A 127 10.52 1.56 7.00
CA ALA A 127 9.37 2.44 7.00
C ALA A 127 8.08 1.66 7.26
N VAL A 128 7.08 2.32 7.83
CA VAL A 128 5.80 1.69 8.18
C VAL A 128 4.64 2.64 7.96
N CYS A 129 3.54 2.09 7.45
CA CYS A 129 2.21 2.67 7.45
C CYS A 129 1.35 1.96 8.50
N ARG A 130 0.61 2.73 9.29
CA ARG A 130 -0.34 2.21 10.29
C ARG A 130 -1.73 2.79 10.00
N ASN A 131 -2.64 1.93 9.54
CA ASN A 131 -4.01 2.29 9.21
C ASN A 131 -4.99 1.79 10.28
N ILE A 132 -6.06 2.54 10.51
CA ILE A 132 -7.16 2.13 11.38
C ILE A 132 -7.99 1.06 10.66
N ILE A 133 -8.25 -0.06 11.33
CA ILE A 133 -9.16 -1.11 10.88
C ILE A 133 -10.55 -0.80 11.42
N LYS A 134 -11.54 -0.70 10.53
CA LYS A 134 -12.95 -0.52 10.94
C LYS A 134 -13.55 -1.84 11.43
N ALA A 135 -14.56 -1.75 12.29
CA ALA A 135 -15.19 -2.91 12.89
C ALA A 135 -15.71 -3.94 11.87
N ASP A 136 -16.21 -3.50 10.72
CA ASP A 136 -16.77 -4.34 9.65
C ASP A 136 -15.81 -4.55 8.47
N GLU A 137 -14.53 -4.23 8.62
CA GLU A 137 -13.53 -4.35 7.56
C GLU A 137 -12.90 -5.75 7.53
N HIS A 138 -12.72 -6.26 6.31
CA HIS A 138 -12.14 -7.56 6.00
C HIS A 138 -11.02 -7.40 4.97
N PHE A 139 -10.01 -8.28 5.00
CA PHE A 139 -8.79 -8.11 4.19
C PHE A 139 -8.45 -9.36 3.39
N TYR A 140 -8.14 -9.17 2.11
CA TYR A 140 -7.96 -10.26 1.13
C TYR A 140 -6.73 -10.04 0.24
N ALA A 141 -6.45 -11.02 -0.63
CA ALA A 141 -5.31 -11.12 -1.54
C ALA A 141 -4.00 -11.50 -0.84
N PHE A 142 -3.06 -10.57 -0.62
CA PHE A 142 -1.72 -10.85 -0.08
C PHE A 142 -0.91 -11.90 -0.87
N GLY A 143 -1.27 -12.15 -2.13
CA GLY A 143 -0.63 -13.15 -2.97
C GLY A 143 -0.93 -14.60 -2.56
N GLU A 144 0.10 -15.43 -2.58
CA GLU A 144 -0.01 -16.84 -2.23
C GLU A 144 0.16 -17.02 -0.72
N LYS A 145 -0.95 -17.23 -0.01
CA LYS A 145 -0.96 -17.43 1.44
C LYS A 145 -1.87 -18.58 1.85
N THR A 146 -1.39 -19.40 2.78
CA THR A 146 -2.21 -20.46 3.40
C THR A 146 -3.25 -19.87 4.37
N GLY A 147 -4.07 -20.74 4.97
CA GLY A 147 -5.06 -20.34 5.97
C GLY A 147 -6.37 -19.84 5.36
N TYR A 148 -7.15 -19.12 6.18
CA TYR A 148 -8.44 -18.56 5.76
C TYR A 148 -8.29 -17.42 4.75
N LEU A 149 -9.33 -17.21 3.94
CA LEU A 149 -9.35 -16.18 2.91
C LEU A 149 -9.26 -14.78 3.51
N ASP A 150 -10.05 -14.50 4.56
CA ASP A 150 -9.94 -13.26 5.32
C ASP A 150 -8.70 -13.30 6.22
N LYS A 151 -7.85 -12.28 6.05
CA LYS A 151 -6.57 -12.15 6.73
C LYS A 151 -6.63 -11.28 7.97
N ARG A 152 -7.80 -10.76 8.35
CA ARG A 152 -7.96 -10.05 9.62
C ARG A 152 -7.51 -10.91 10.81
N GLY A 153 -6.79 -10.28 11.73
CA GLY A 153 -6.18 -10.94 12.90
C GLY A 153 -4.91 -11.73 12.59
N GLN A 154 -4.38 -11.66 11.36
CA GLN A 154 -3.17 -12.38 10.95
C GLN A 154 -2.01 -11.43 10.70
N ARG A 155 -0.79 -11.95 10.91
CA ARG A 155 0.45 -11.32 10.47
C ARG A 155 1.05 -12.15 9.35
N LEU A 156 1.33 -11.49 8.23
CA LEU A 156 1.76 -12.09 6.98
C LEU A 156 3.09 -11.48 6.53
N GLU A 157 3.99 -12.32 6.08
CA GLU A 157 5.31 -11.89 5.64
C GLU A 157 5.57 -12.21 4.16
N MET A 158 6.08 -11.23 3.43
CA MET A 158 6.41 -11.35 2.01
C MET A 158 7.89 -11.70 1.88
N TRP A 159 8.17 -12.99 1.82
CA TRP A 159 9.51 -13.54 1.61
C TRP A 159 9.42 -14.88 0.87
N ASN A 160 9.77 -14.88 -0.42
CA ASN A 160 9.74 -16.10 -1.23
C ASN A 160 10.62 -17.17 -0.57
N THR A 161 10.00 -18.27 -0.17
CA THR A 161 10.61 -19.34 0.62
C THR A 161 10.21 -20.66 -0.01
N ASP A 162 11.22 -21.48 -0.35
CA ASP A 162 10.99 -22.87 -0.71
C ASP A 162 10.73 -23.69 0.56
N VAL A 163 9.50 -24.18 0.71
CA VAL A 163 9.06 -24.93 1.89
C VAL A 163 8.18 -26.11 1.48
N ASN A 164 8.66 -27.33 1.75
CA ASN A 164 7.93 -28.57 1.46
C ASN A 164 8.21 -29.61 2.57
N PRO A 165 7.17 -30.19 3.22
CA PRO A 165 5.76 -29.86 3.08
C PRO A 165 5.41 -28.54 3.78
N TYR A 166 4.38 -27.85 3.28
CA TYR A 166 3.76 -26.72 3.99
C TYR A 166 2.43 -27.15 4.62
N LEU A 167 2.07 -26.48 5.73
CA LEU A 167 0.83 -26.69 6.47
C LEU A 167 -0.06 -25.46 6.34
N GLN A 168 -1.31 -25.55 6.81
CA GLN A 168 -2.22 -24.41 6.84
C GLN A 168 -1.69 -23.22 7.68
N SER A 169 -0.72 -23.45 8.56
CA SER A 169 -0.07 -22.43 9.38
C SER A 169 1.21 -21.86 8.76
N THR A 170 1.64 -22.34 7.58
CA THR A 170 2.85 -21.87 6.90
C THR A 170 2.58 -20.52 6.24
N ASP A 171 3.23 -19.45 6.72
CA ASP A 171 3.04 -18.09 6.20
C ASP A 171 3.82 -17.83 4.89
N CYS A 172 5.15 -17.90 4.93
CA CYS A 172 5.98 -17.65 3.76
C CYS A 172 5.95 -18.85 2.80
N LEU A 173 5.57 -18.58 1.55
CA LEU A 173 5.50 -19.53 0.44
C LEU A 173 6.32 -19.02 -0.76
N TYR A 174 6.03 -19.53 -1.95
CA TYR A 174 6.85 -19.35 -3.15
C TYR A 174 6.68 -17.97 -3.80
N MET A 175 5.51 -17.34 -3.62
CA MET A 175 5.19 -16.05 -4.26
C MET A 175 4.83 -14.96 -3.26
N SER A 176 5.45 -13.79 -3.42
CA SER A 176 5.17 -12.58 -2.67
C SER A 176 4.51 -11.54 -3.56
N ILE A 177 3.23 -11.25 -3.31
CA ILE A 177 2.51 -10.16 -3.96
C ILE A 177 1.99 -9.24 -2.85
N PRO A 178 2.71 -8.16 -2.52
CA PRO A 178 2.40 -7.26 -1.40
C PRO A 178 1.23 -6.31 -1.73
N PHE A 179 0.10 -6.89 -2.14
CA PHE A 179 -1.14 -6.22 -2.49
C PHE A 179 -2.28 -6.79 -1.66
N TYR A 180 -3.09 -5.93 -1.06
CA TYR A 180 -4.30 -6.34 -0.37
C TYR A 180 -5.51 -5.56 -0.85
N ILE A 181 -6.68 -6.16 -0.66
CA ILE A 181 -7.98 -5.54 -0.83
C ILE A 181 -8.66 -5.50 0.53
N ALA A 182 -9.07 -4.32 0.94
CA ALA A 182 -9.91 -4.11 2.11
C ALA A 182 -11.35 -3.92 1.66
N HIS A 183 -12.31 -4.52 2.36
CA HIS A 183 -13.73 -4.46 2.05
C HIS A 183 -14.55 -4.28 3.31
N SER A 184 -15.52 -3.38 3.25
CA SER A 184 -16.47 -3.06 4.32
C SER A 184 -17.83 -2.71 3.73
N LYS A 185 -18.82 -2.39 4.56
CA LYS A 185 -20.11 -1.87 4.07
C LYS A 185 -19.98 -0.53 3.36
N ALA A 186 -18.91 0.23 3.63
CA ALA A 186 -18.61 1.50 2.96
C ALA A 186 -17.97 1.30 1.57
N GLY A 187 -17.71 0.06 1.15
CA GLY A 187 -17.07 -0.30 -0.10
C GLY A 187 -15.68 -0.92 0.10
N ALA A 188 -14.95 -1.04 -1.00
CA ALA A 188 -13.62 -1.60 -1.08
C ALA A 188 -12.57 -0.55 -1.46
N TYR A 189 -11.33 -0.80 -1.04
CA TYR A 189 -10.14 -0.15 -1.56
C TYR A 189 -9.00 -1.19 -1.64
N GLY A 190 -7.94 -0.86 -2.37
CA GLY A 190 -6.75 -1.67 -2.42
C GLY A 190 -5.50 -0.89 -2.08
N VAL A 191 -4.48 -1.60 -1.62
CA VAL A 191 -3.14 -1.04 -1.44
C VAL A 191 -2.11 -2.03 -1.95
N PHE A 192 -1.23 -1.55 -2.82
CA PHE A 192 -0.04 -2.28 -3.27
C PHE A 192 1.22 -1.61 -2.73
N LEU A 193 1.95 -2.31 -1.86
CA LEU A 193 3.26 -1.87 -1.36
C LEU A 193 4.35 -2.25 -2.36
N ASP A 194 4.84 -1.26 -3.08
CA ASP A 194 5.86 -1.44 -4.12
C ASP A 194 7.25 -1.39 -3.48
N SER A 195 7.64 -2.53 -2.90
CA SER A 195 8.92 -2.75 -2.24
C SER A 195 9.43 -4.14 -2.61
N PRO A 196 10.60 -4.25 -3.27
CA PRO A 196 11.21 -5.54 -3.60
C PRO A 196 11.84 -6.25 -2.39
N GLY A 197 12.03 -5.53 -1.27
CA GLY A 197 12.54 -6.09 -0.03
C GLY A 197 11.55 -6.98 0.73
N ARG A 198 12.00 -7.53 1.85
CA ARG A 198 11.15 -8.26 2.80
C ARG A 198 10.15 -7.30 3.45
N THR A 199 8.86 -7.57 3.29
CA THR A 199 7.77 -6.76 3.86
C THR A 199 6.88 -7.58 4.78
N VAL A 200 6.18 -6.91 5.69
CA VAL A 200 5.27 -7.54 6.65
C VAL A 200 3.98 -6.75 6.72
N PHE A 201 2.88 -7.48 6.76
CA PHE A 201 1.54 -6.96 7.01
C PHE A 201 1.04 -7.57 8.32
N ASP A 202 0.84 -6.75 9.35
CA ASP A 202 0.12 -7.15 10.56
C ASP A 202 -1.31 -6.58 10.45
N VAL A 203 -2.28 -7.45 10.22
CA VAL A 203 -3.68 -7.09 9.94
C VAL A 203 -4.50 -7.20 11.24
N GLY A 204 -3.99 -6.58 12.30
CA GLY A 204 -4.62 -6.60 13.62
C GLY A 204 -4.37 -7.87 14.42
N GLN A 205 -3.27 -8.58 14.17
CA GLN A 205 -2.81 -9.65 15.06
C GLN A 205 -2.25 -9.06 16.36
N THR A 206 -1.39 -8.04 16.24
CA THR A 206 -0.75 -7.39 17.40
C THR A 206 -1.68 -6.37 18.06
N GLU A 207 -2.34 -5.53 17.26
CA GLU A 207 -3.28 -4.48 17.70
C GLU A 207 -4.58 -4.59 16.89
N PRO A 208 -5.70 -5.11 17.45
CA PRO A 208 -6.89 -5.50 16.69
C PRO A 208 -7.52 -4.44 15.76
N GLU A 209 -7.27 -3.17 16.04
CA GLU A 209 -7.81 -2.02 15.30
C GLU A 209 -6.77 -1.37 14.37
N ILE A 210 -5.60 -1.99 14.19
CA ILE A 210 -4.49 -1.42 13.42
C ILE A 210 -3.98 -2.42 12.38
N LEU A 211 -3.98 -1.99 11.12
CA LEU A 211 -3.22 -2.62 10.06
C LEU A 211 -1.86 -1.94 9.97
N SER A 212 -0.79 -2.69 10.17
CA SER A 212 0.58 -2.22 9.95
C SER A 212 1.16 -2.84 8.68
N MET A 213 1.62 -1.99 7.77
CA MET A 213 2.32 -2.38 6.54
C MET A 213 3.74 -1.83 6.60
N ALA A 214 4.72 -2.73 6.74
CA ALA A 214 6.11 -2.37 7.00
C ALA A 214 7.05 -2.93 5.93
N THR A 215 8.07 -2.14 5.60
CA THR A 215 9.20 -2.54 4.75
C THR A 215 10.51 -2.28 5.47
N ARG A 216 11.54 -3.07 5.15
CA ARG A 216 12.92 -2.85 5.63
C ARG A 216 13.65 -1.73 4.89
N GLU A 217 13.06 -1.23 3.82
CA GLU A 217 13.65 -0.16 3.04
C GLU A 217 13.46 1.20 3.74
N ARG A 218 14.43 2.10 3.56
CA ARG A 218 14.31 3.51 3.99
C ARG A 218 13.43 4.32 3.04
N ARG A 219 12.34 3.72 2.59
CA ARG A 219 11.34 4.32 1.71
C ARG A 219 10.05 3.56 1.90
N LEU A 220 8.94 4.27 2.11
CA LEU A 220 7.61 3.70 2.03
C LEU A 220 7.04 4.10 0.68
N ASN A 221 6.69 3.13 -0.16
CA ASN A 221 6.24 3.38 -1.52
C ASN A 221 5.03 2.49 -1.79
N TYR A 222 3.84 3.08 -1.94
CA TYR A 222 2.63 2.30 -2.19
C TYR A 222 1.68 3.01 -3.14
N TYR A 223 0.79 2.22 -3.72
CA TYR A 223 -0.29 2.68 -4.57
C TYR A 223 -1.61 2.38 -3.88
N PHE A 224 -2.48 3.37 -3.82
CA PHE A 224 -3.82 3.28 -3.28
C PHE A 224 -4.83 3.22 -4.41
N PHE A 225 -5.79 2.30 -4.32
CA PHE A 225 -6.84 2.05 -5.31
C PHE A 225 -8.20 2.32 -4.68
N ALA A 226 -8.95 3.30 -5.21
CA ALA A 226 -10.16 3.86 -4.60
C ALA A 226 -11.39 2.93 -4.56
N GLY A 227 -11.40 1.82 -5.32
CA GLY A 227 -12.58 0.99 -5.51
C GLY A 227 -13.70 1.75 -6.25
N PRO A 228 -14.99 1.67 -5.83
CA PRO A 228 -15.49 1.17 -4.55
C PRO A 228 -15.90 -0.31 -4.53
N ARG A 229 -15.96 -1.00 -5.67
CA ARG A 229 -16.24 -2.45 -5.71
C ARG A 229 -14.94 -3.26 -5.75
N LEU A 230 -15.00 -4.53 -5.36
CA LEU A 230 -13.84 -5.43 -5.38
C LEU A 230 -13.24 -5.53 -6.79
N GLU A 231 -14.09 -5.63 -7.81
CA GLU A 231 -13.70 -5.68 -9.22
C GLU A 231 -13.02 -4.37 -9.68
N ASP A 232 -13.45 -3.21 -9.17
CA ASP A 232 -12.85 -1.92 -9.50
C ASP A 232 -11.42 -1.85 -8.96
N VAL A 233 -11.19 -2.36 -7.74
CA VAL A 233 -9.84 -2.45 -7.15
C VAL A 233 -8.90 -3.33 -8.00
N ILE A 234 -9.38 -4.47 -8.48
CA ILE A 234 -8.60 -5.35 -9.37
C ILE A 234 -8.35 -4.71 -10.74
N GLU A 235 -9.35 -4.02 -11.30
CA GLU A 235 -9.18 -3.29 -12.55
C GLU A 235 -8.11 -2.20 -12.42
N GLN A 236 -8.14 -1.44 -11.33
CA GLN A 236 -7.16 -0.39 -11.03
C GLN A 236 -5.76 -0.98 -10.81
N TYR A 237 -5.66 -2.07 -10.04
CA TYR A 237 -4.38 -2.77 -9.82
C TYR A 237 -3.77 -3.30 -11.11
N THR A 238 -4.55 -4.00 -11.95
CA THR A 238 -4.05 -4.56 -13.22
C THR A 238 -3.84 -3.50 -14.29
N ARG A 239 -4.51 -2.34 -14.21
CA ARG A 239 -4.16 -1.16 -15.03
C ARG A 239 -2.76 -0.65 -14.70
N LEU A 240 -2.37 -0.71 -13.44
CA LEU A 240 -1.04 -0.30 -12.97
C LEU A 240 0.05 -1.34 -13.27
N THR A 241 -0.22 -2.62 -13.04
CA THR A 241 0.78 -3.70 -13.06
C THR A 241 0.74 -4.57 -14.32
N GLY A 242 -0.27 -4.40 -15.16
CA GLY A 242 -0.46 -5.15 -16.40
C GLY A 242 -1.60 -6.14 -16.33
N ARG A 243 -2.28 -6.30 -17.47
CA ARG A 243 -3.32 -7.31 -17.68
C ARG A 243 -2.68 -8.53 -18.33
N ILE A 244 -3.00 -9.72 -17.81
CA ILE A 244 -2.55 -10.97 -18.41
C ILE A 244 -3.15 -11.12 -19.82
N ALA A 245 -2.34 -11.53 -20.78
CA ALA A 245 -2.86 -11.95 -22.08
C ALA A 245 -3.70 -13.22 -21.90
N LEU A 246 -4.72 -13.41 -22.74
CA LEU A 246 -5.47 -14.66 -22.73
C LEU A 246 -4.49 -15.83 -22.96
N PRO A 247 -4.48 -16.83 -22.06
CA PRO A 247 -3.61 -17.97 -22.27
C PRO A 247 -4.10 -18.77 -23.49
N PRO A 248 -3.22 -19.50 -24.19
CA PRO A 248 -3.62 -20.36 -25.29
C PRO A 248 -4.72 -21.34 -24.87
N LEU A 249 -5.73 -21.57 -25.71
CA LEU A 249 -6.89 -22.39 -25.34
C LEU A 249 -6.52 -23.80 -24.82
N TRP A 250 -5.47 -24.41 -25.37
CA TRP A 250 -5.00 -25.72 -24.94
C TRP A 250 -4.51 -25.76 -23.48
N SER A 251 -4.08 -24.63 -22.91
CA SER A 251 -3.58 -24.59 -21.53
C SER A 251 -4.71 -24.70 -20.49
N LEU A 252 -5.97 -24.55 -20.91
CA LEU A 252 -7.15 -24.72 -20.06
C LEU A 252 -7.63 -26.19 -20.02
N GLY A 253 -7.01 -27.07 -20.81
CA GLY A 253 -7.26 -28.51 -20.80
C GLY A 253 -6.64 -29.24 -19.61
N TYR A 254 -6.69 -30.57 -19.65
CA TYR A 254 -6.06 -31.44 -18.67
C TYR A 254 -4.54 -31.52 -18.88
N HIS A 255 -3.77 -31.51 -17.78
CA HIS A 255 -2.31 -31.60 -17.79
C HIS A 255 -1.84 -32.84 -17.04
N GLN A 256 -0.85 -33.56 -17.59
CA GLN A 256 -0.16 -34.68 -16.92
C GLN A 256 1.32 -34.34 -16.78
N SER A 257 1.86 -34.48 -15.56
CA SER A 257 3.28 -34.26 -15.25
C SER A 257 3.74 -35.21 -14.12
N ARG A 258 5.06 -35.39 -13.96
CA ARG A 258 5.71 -36.04 -12.80
C ARG A 258 7.07 -35.37 -12.54
N TYR A 259 7.40 -35.17 -11.27
CA TYR A 259 8.70 -34.71 -10.79
C TYR A 259 9.53 -35.92 -10.35
#